data_AF-A0A839DR91-F1
#
_entry.id   AF-A0A839DR91-F1
#
_cell.length_a   1.000
_cell.length_b   1.000
_cell.length_c   1.000
_cell.angle_alpha   90.00
_cell.angle_beta   90.00
_cell.angle_gamma   90.00
#
_symmetry.space_group_name_H-M   'P 1'
#
loop_
_entity.id
_entity.type
_entity.pdbx_description
1 polymer ?
#
loop_
_entity_poly.entity_id
_entity_poly.type
_entity_poly.pdbx_seq_one_letter_code
_entity_poly.pdbx_strand_id
1 'polypeptide(L)'
;MLNAAMRAVVVPGTGESVQNLSADGYSVHFVTEAYKHFKPVAASQEGVAMLQRAGVNGVRRADDSQSVANDHGVITAVSNEGSLPSEFFEEFASTLAGHRVWDRDTSHVPA
;
A
#
# COMPACT_ATOMS: atom_id res chain seq x y z
N MET A 1 10.39 14.47 7.29
CA MET A 1 10.76 15.25 6.09
C MET A 1 11.16 14.42 4.85
N LEU A 2 11.42 13.10 4.95
CA LEU A 2 11.93 12.32 3.81
C LEU A 2 10.90 12.01 2.70
N ASN A 3 9.59 12.08 2.98
CA ASN A 3 8.58 11.56 2.06
C ASN A 3 7.96 12.60 1.10
N ALA A 4 8.20 13.91 1.29
CA ALA A 4 7.47 14.97 0.56
C ALA A 4 7.71 14.94 -0.96
N ALA A 5 8.87 14.43 -1.39
CA ALA A 5 9.24 14.29 -2.80
C ALA A 5 8.56 13.09 -3.50
N MET A 6 8.17 12.05 -2.75
CA MET A 6 7.56 10.84 -3.30
C MET A 6 6.05 10.99 -3.43
N ARG A 7 5.51 10.57 -4.58
CA ARG A 7 4.08 10.68 -4.89
C ARG A 7 3.25 9.46 -4.48
N ALA A 8 3.87 8.30 -4.28
CA ALA A 8 3.23 7.06 -3.84
C ALA A 8 4.24 6.13 -3.18
N VAL A 9 3.76 5.06 -2.56
CA VAL A 9 4.57 3.96 -2.00
C VAL A 9 4.07 2.63 -2.54
N VAL A 10 4.99 1.73 -2.91
CA VAL A 10 4.67 0.35 -3.25
C VAL A 10 5.51 -0.57 -2.35
N VAL A 11 4.86 -1.54 -1.72
CA VAL A 11 5.49 -2.60 -0.92
C VAL A 11 5.24 -3.94 -1.62
N PRO A 12 6.00 -4.27 -2.67
CA PRO A 12 5.93 -5.57 -3.30
C PRO A 12 6.78 -6.57 -2.52
N GLY A 13 6.40 -7.84 -2.56
CA GLY A 13 7.33 -8.93 -2.28
C GLY A 13 6.84 -9.95 -1.28
N THR A 14 7.67 -10.98 -1.11
CA THR A 14 7.42 -12.14 -0.28
C THR A 14 8.53 -12.37 0.74
N GLY A 15 8.23 -13.19 1.74
CA GLY A 15 9.22 -13.78 2.64
C GLY A 15 10.00 -12.77 3.49
N GLU A 16 11.30 -13.00 3.59
CA GLU A 16 12.19 -12.37 4.58
C GLU A 16 12.35 -10.86 4.37
N SER A 17 12.34 -10.38 3.12
CA SER A 17 12.52 -8.95 2.83
C SER A 17 11.43 -8.09 3.47
N VAL A 18 10.17 -8.48 3.31
CA VAL A 18 9.04 -7.75 3.88
C VAL A 18 9.02 -7.88 5.40
N GLN A 19 9.42 -9.03 5.95
CA GLN A 19 9.53 -9.21 7.40
C GLN A 19 10.57 -8.27 8.01
N ASN A 20 11.75 -8.15 7.38
CA ASN A 20 12.80 -7.24 7.81
C ASN A 20 12.37 -5.77 7.72
N LEU A 21 11.73 -5.37 6.62
CA LEU A 21 11.16 -4.01 6.48
C LEU A 21 10.03 -3.75 7.48
N SER A 22 9.21 -4.75 7.79
CA SER A 22 8.15 -4.62 8.79
C SER A 22 8.70 -4.50 10.21
N ALA A 23 9.86 -5.10 10.48
CA ALA A 23 10.56 -4.96 11.77
C ALA A 23 11.27 -3.60 11.91
N ASP A 24 11.59 -2.93 10.81
CA ASP A 24 12.21 -1.62 10.79
C ASP A 24 11.17 -0.49 11.00
N GLY A 25 11.30 0.24 12.12
CA GLY A 25 10.40 1.34 12.47
C GLY A 25 10.40 2.48 11.45
N TYR A 26 11.52 2.73 10.77
CA TYR A 26 11.59 3.76 9.73
C TYR A 26 10.75 3.38 8.51
N SER A 27 10.87 2.14 8.04
CA SER A 27 10.10 1.62 6.92
C SER A 27 8.60 1.64 7.20
N VAL A 28 8.18 1.21 8.41
CA VAL A 28 6.78 1.29 8.84
C VAL A 28 6.30 2.75 8.91
N HIS A 29 7.08 3.64 9.52
CA HIS A 29 6.74 5.06 9.61
C HIS A 29 6.65 5.71 8.21
N PHE A 30 7.51 5.31 7.27
CA PHE A 30 7.48 5.84 5.90
C PHE A 30 6.18 5.48 5.17
N VAL A 31 5.70 4.25 5.30
CA VAL A 31 4.39 3.81 4.78
C VAL A 31 3.24 4.55 5.49
N THR A 32 3.31 4.65 6.81
CA THR A 32 2.33 5.36 7.66
C THR A 32 2.17 6.80 7.20
N GLU A 33 3.29 7.50 7.03
CA GLU A 33 3.33 8.89 6.58
C GLU A 33 2.84 9.05 5.14
N ALA A 34 3.09 8.10 4.25
CA ALA A 34 2.55 8.15 2.89
C ALA A 34 1.03 8.01 2.90
N TYR A 35 0.50 7.07 3.67
CA TYR A 35 -0.92 6.88 3.84
C TYR A 35 -1.59 8.11 4.47
N LYS A 36 -1.03 8.65 5.57
CA LYS A 36 -1.54 9.85 6.24
C LYS A 36 -1.65 11.04 5.28
N HIS A 37 -0.64 11.23 4.44
CA HIS A 37 -0.59 12.33 3.49
C HIS A 37 -1.36 12.04 2.18
N PHE A 38 -2.37 11.16 2.20
CA PHE A 38 -3.24 10.91 1.05
C PHE A 38 -2.50 10.43 -0.21
N LYS A 39 -1.33 9.80 -0.06
CA LYS A 39 -0.63 9.21 -1.21
C LYS A 39 -1.26 7.86 -1.55
N PRO A 40 -1.26 7.44 -2.83
CA PRO A 40 -1.49 6.06 -3.18
C PRO A 40 -0.48 5.16 -2.47
N VAL A 41 -0.98 4.07 -1.90
CA VAL A 41 -0.15 3.03 -1.29
C VAL A 41 -0.55 1.71 -1.93
N ALA A 42 0.43 0.95 -2.40
CA ALA A 42 0.17 -0.34 -3.02
C ALA A 42 0.98 -1.45 -2.34
N ALA A 43 0.42 -2.65 -2.25
CA ALA A 43 1.13 -3.80 -1.71
C ALA A 43 0.67 -5.11 -2.36
N SER A 44 1.50 -6.13 -2.29
CA SER A 44 1.11 -7.48 -2.68
C SER A 44 1.68 -8.49 -1.70
N GLN A 45 1.02 -9.65 -1.60
CA GLN A 45 1.50 -10.79 -0.80
C GLN A 45 1.81 -10.37 0.65
N GLU A 46 2.97 -10.71 1.21
CA GLU A 46 3.40 -10.34 2.55
C GLU A 46 3.49 -8.83 2.77
N GLY A 47 3.65 -8.03 1.70
CA GLY A 47 3.60 -6.56 1.75
C GLY A 47 2.31 -6.02 2.36
N VAL A 48 1.20 -6.77 2.24
CA VAL A 48 -0.08 -6.42 2.86
C VAL A 48 0.01 -6.38 4.39
N ALA A 49 0.81 -7.25 5.00
CA ALA A 49 1.02 -7.26 6.45
C ALA A 49 1.76 -6.00 6.93
N MET A 50 2.67 -5.46 6.11
CA MET A 50 3.35 -4.20 6.40
C MET A 50 2.36 -3.02 6.44
N LEU A 51 1.35 -3.00 5.56
CA LEU A 51 0.30 -1.97 5.59
C LEU A 51 -0.46 -1.97 6.93
N GLN A 52 -0.83 -3.16 7.41
CA GLN A 52 -1.51 -3.29 8.70
C GLN A 52 -0.64 -2.76 9.84
N ARG A 53 0.66 -3.07 9.81
CA ARG A 53 1.63 -2.59 10.80
C ARG A 53 1.85 -1.07 10.73
N ALA A 54 1.69 -0.48 9.55
CA ALA A 54 1.68 0.96 9.33
C ALA A 54 0.35 1.65 9.70
N GLY A 55 -0.56 0.94 10.37
CA GLY A 55 -1.84 1.49 10.82
C GLY A 55 -2.92 1.56 9.74
N VAL A 56 -2.64 1.06 8.53
CA VAL A 56 -3.62 0.98 7.44
C VAL A 56 -4.55 -0.21 7.68
N ASN A 57 -5.59 0.02 8.47
CA ASN A 57 -6.54 -0.99 8.92
C ASN A 57 -7.94 -0.73 8.36
N GLY A 58 -8.78 -1.76 8.34
CA GLY A 58 -10.17 -1.63 7.87
C GLY A 58 -10.34 -1.46 6.37
N VAL A 59 -9.25 -1.51 5.59
CA VAL A 59 -9.31 -1.45 4.12
C VAL A 59 -9.65 -2.81 3.52
N ARG A 60 -10.47 -2.80 2.47
CA ARG A 60 -10.74 -3.94 1.59
C ARG A 60 -9.45 -4.31 0.87
N ARG A 61 -9.20 -5.62 0.81
CA ARG A 61 -7.98 -6.20 0.24
C ARG A 61 -8.33 -7.21 -0.83
N ALA A 62 -7.39 -7.42 -1.74
CA ALA A 62 -7.45 -8.50 -2.70
C ALA A 62 -7.41 -9.85 -1.97
N ASP A 63 -8.11 -10.81 -2.54
CA ASP A 63 -8.17 -12.20 -2.10
C ASP A 63 -8.38 -13.12 -3.30
N ASP A 64 -8.59 -14.41 -3.07
CA ASP A 64 -8.76 -15.41 -4.13
C ASP A 64 -10.02 -15.17 -5.01
N SER A 65 -10.99 -14.38 -4.53
CA SER A 65 -12.20 -14.02 -5.28
C SER A 65 -12.01 -12.74 -6.11
N GLN A 66 -11.11 -11.86 -5.69
CA GLN A 66 -10.79 -10.61 -6.37
C GLN A 66 -9.28 -10.35 -6.30
N SER A 67 -8.56 -10.68 -7.38
CA SER A 67 -7.09 -10.69 -7.43
C SER A 67 -6.45 -9.30 -7.31
N VAL A 68 -7.20 -8.22 -7.54
CA VAL A 68 -6.79 -6.83 -7.28
C VAL A 68 -7.90 -6.13 -6.54
N ALA A 69 -7.58 -5.33 -5.52
CA ALA A 69 -8.53 -4.47 -4.84
C ALA A 69 -7.96 -3.06 -4.70
N ASN A 70 -8.77 -2.06 -5.01
CA ASN A 70 -8.49 -0.65 -4.73
C ASN A 70 -9.51 -0.16 -3.69
N ASP A 71 -9.04 0.24 -2.52
CA ASP A 71 -9.89 0.82 -1.48
C ASP A 71 -9.33 2.17 -1.05
N HIS A 72 -9.98 3.24 -1.53
CA HIS A 72 -9.53 4.62 -1.35
C HIS A 72 -8.02 4.78 -1.59
N GLY A 73 -7.53 4.23 -2.71
CA GLY A 73 -6.14 4.33 -3.12
C GLY A 73 -5.16 3.55 -2.25
N VAL A 74 -5.65 2.55 -1.52
CA VAL A 74 -4.87 1.40 -1.09
C VAL A 74 -5.09 0.27 -2.09
N ILE A 75 -4.09 0.02 -2.92
CA ILE A 75 -4.14 -1.01 -3.97
C ILE A 75 -3.47 -2.27 -3.43
N THR A 76 -4.19 -3.38 -3.41
CA THR A 76 -3.61 -4.68 -3.06
C THR A 76 -3.81 -5.68 -4.18
N ALA A 77 -2.90 -6.64 -4.29
CA ALA A 77 -3.03 -7.73 -5.23
C ALA A 77 -2.59 -9.07 -4.64
N VAL A 78 -3.29 -10.13 -5.06
CA VAL A 78 -2.82 -11.51 -4.97
C VAL A 78 -1.99 -11.80 -6.21
N SER A 79 -0.77 -12.26 -6.02
CA SER A 79 0.08 -12.69 -7.12
C SER A 79 -0.37 -14.06 -7.64
N ASN A 80 -0.24 -14.26 -8.95
CA ASN A 80 -0.45 -15.55 -9.59
C ASN A 80 0.87 -16.00 -10.22
N GLU A 81 1.35 -17.20 -9.86
CA GLU A 81 2.62 -17.75 -10.35
C GLU A 81 3.81 -16.79 -10.20
N GLY A 82 3.84 -16.02 -9.09
CA GLY A 82 4.91 -15.05 -8.81
C GLY A 82 4.80 -13.72 -9.59
N SER A 83 3.73 -13.52 -10.36
CA SER A 83 3.49 -12.30 -11.13
C SER A 83 2.31 -11.51 -10.58
N LEU A 84 2.37 -10.18 -10.68
CA LEU A 84 1.25 -9.31 -10.34
C LEU A 84 0.30 -9.15 -11.55
N PRO A 85 -1.02 -9.13 -11.35
CA PRO A 85 -1.98 -8.88 -12.42
C PRO A 85 -1.72 -7.52 -13.10
N SER A 86 -2.00 -7.40 -14.41
CA SER A 86 -1.89 -6.12 -15.13
C SER A 86 -2.77 -5.04 -14.51
N GLU A 87 -3.96 -5.42 -14.06
CA GLU A 87 -4.93 -4.58 -13.37
C GLU A 87 -4.34 -3.87 -12.14
N PHE A 88 -3.39 -4.50 -11.42
CA PHE A 88 -2.72 -3.86 -10.29
C PHE A 88 -1.94 -2.60 -10.73
N PHE A 89 -1.25 -2.68 -11.87
CA PHE A 89 -0.49 -1.57 -12.42
C PHE A 89 -1.41 -0.50 -13.00
N GLU A 90 -2.51 -0.89 -13.62
CA GLU A 90 -3.54 0.02 -14.16
C GLU A 90 -4.22 0.82 -13.05
N GLU A 91 -4.68 0.14 -11.99
CA GLU A 91 -5.28 0.76 -10.81
C GLU A 91 -4.28 1.69 -10.10
N PHE A 92 -3.03 1.25 -9.95
CA PHE A 92 -2.00 2.08 -9.33
C PHE A 92 -1.68 3.33 -10.16
N ALA A 93 -1.51 3.19 -11.47
CA ALA A 93 -1.23 4.32 -12.37
C ALA A 93 -2.41 5.31 -12.40
N SER A 94 -3.64 4.81 -12.48
CA SER A 94 -4.86 5.61 -12.42
C SER A 94 -4.95 6.40 -11.10
N THR A 95 -4.76 5.73 -9.97
CA THR A 95 -4.78 6.38 -8.65
C THR A 95 -3.66 7.43 -8.51
N LEU A 96 -2.46 7.13 -9.00
CA LEU A 96 -1.32 8.05 -8.98
C LEU A 96 -1.53 9.29 -9.86
N ALA A 97 -2.24 9.16 -10.99
CA ALA A 97 -2.59 10.29 -11.85
C ALA A 97 -3.48 11.31 -11.12
N GLY A 98 -4.27 10.88 -10.14
CA GLY A 98 -5.04 11.76 -9.25
C GLY A 98 -4.20 12.60 -8.29
N HIS A 99 -2.87 12.40 -8.25
CA HIS A 99 -1.89 12.98 -7.32
C HIS A 99 -2.06 12.57 -5.86
N ARG A 100 -3.29 12.63 -5.33
CA ARG A 100 -3.67 12.33 -3.95
C ARG A 100 -5.07 11.76 -3.90
N VAL A 101 -5.37 11.05 -2.82
CA VAL A 101 -6.63 10.33 -2.62
C VAL A 101 -7.41 10.99 -1.49
N TRP A 102 -8.11 12.07 -1.82
CA TRP A 102 -8.66 13.04 -0.86
C TRP A 102 -9.85 12.56 -0.05
N ASP A 103 -10.53 11.53 -0.53
CA ASP A 103 -11.74 10.94 0.05
C ASP A 103 -11.45 9.90 1.15
N ARG A 104 -10.17 9.65 1.44
CA ARG A 104 -9.73 8.69 2.45
C ARG A 104 -9.70 9.28 3.85
N ASP A 105 -10.38 8.65 4.81
CA ASP A 105 -10.22 9.00 6.23
C ASP A 105 -8.88 8.49 6.78
N THR A 106 -8.01 9.42 7.19
CA THR A 106 -6.71 9.13 7.79
C THR A 106 -6.62 9.58 9.25
N SER A 107 -7.74 9.97 9.88
CA SER A 107 -7.79 10.49 11.24
C SER A 107 -7.26 9.49 12.27
N HIS A 108 -7.51 8.20 12.06
CA HIS A 108 -7.09 7.10 12.92
C HIS A 108 -5.60 6.75 12.84
N VAL A 109 -4.87 7.29 11.84
CA VAL A 109 -3.45 7.02 11.67
C VAL A 109 -2.63 8.11 12.38
N PRO A 110 -1.84 7.76 13.42
CA PRO A 110 -0.94 8.69 14.06
C PRO A 110 0.27 8.94 13.15
N ALA A 111 0.50 10.20 12.81
CA ALA A 111 1.68 10.68 12.09
C ALA A 111 2.44 11.66 12.98
#